data_AF-A0A7Y4RLL2-F1
#
_entry.id   AF-A0A7Y4RLL2-F1
#
_cell.length_a   1.000
_cell.length_b   1.000
_cell.length_c   1.000
_cell.angle_alpha   90.00
_cell.angle_beta   90.00
_cell.angle_gamma   90.00
#
_symmetry.space_group_name_H-M   'P 1'
#
loop_
_entity.id
_entity.type
_entity.pdbx_description
1 polymer ?
#
loop_
_entity_poly.entity_id
_entity_poly.type
_entity_poly.pdbx_seq_one_letter_code
_entity_poly.pdbx_strand_id
1 'polypeptide(L)'
;MTVLLEIYYFAAGPFFRLEEVPPHGWQHRRFKSNVDIPLEAIREGPPRPDPPTIGRGIVKGKITRVSVKPKTAGERGLPKHAVPRARVTAAGVEGDYNTYRTEKVGGDPDLAILVLTDEVIAQLSKEGWPVAPGDLGENLTLAGVPESALGPGTRLVSGTVTLEISQACEPCTETHILPYVGKERAPEFVRTLLGRRGWYARVLTEGILAPGDPIVTMP
;
A
#
# COMPACT_ATOMS: atom_id res chain seq x y z
N MET A 1 -13.08 -26.16 14.50
CA MET A 1 -14.29 -25.42 14.08
C MET A 1 -13.80 -24.12 13.45
N THR A 2 -13.85 -24.02 12.13
CA THR A 2 -13.24 -22.91 11.38
C THR A 2 -14.13 -21.68 11.48
N VAL A 3 -13.68 -20.63 12.14
CA VAL A 3 -14.40 -19.35 12.19
C VAL A 3 -13.98 -18.55 10.96
N LEU A 4 -14.91 -18.37 10.02
CA LEU A 4 -14.73 -17.51 8.86
C LEU A 4 -14.67 -16.05 9.35
N LEU A 5 -13.55 -15.38 9.12
CA LEU A 5 -13.39 -13.96 9.41
C LEU A 5 -14.11 -13.16 8.31
N GLU A 6 -15.29 -12.61 8.61
CA GLU A 6 -15.91 -11.56 7.81
C GLU A 6 -15.31 -10.22 8.24
N ILE A 7 -14.37 -9.70 7.44
CA ILE A 7 -13.87 -8.33 7.63
C ILE A 7 -14.85 -7.40 6.93
N TYR A 8 -15.66 -6.70 7.72
CA TYR A 8 -16.56 -5.66 7.24
C TYR A 8 -15.78 -4.35 7.08
N TYR A 9 -15.77 -3.78 5.87
CA TYR A 9 -15.38 -2.40 5.64
C TYR A 9 -16.60 -1.51 5.87
N PHE A 10 -16.59 -0.70 6.93
CA PHE A 10 -17.61 0.33 7.16
C PHE A 10 -17.02 1.71 6.86
N ALA A 11 -17.68 2.45 5.97
CA ALA A 11 -17.55 3.89 5.86
C ALA A 11 -18.59 4.55 6.80
N ALA A 12 -18.10 5.47 7.64
CA ALA A 12 -18.81 6.59 8.27
C ALA A 12 -20.05 6.33 9.17
N GLY A 13 -19.91 6.72 10.45
CA GLY A 13 -20.98 7.34 11.25
C GLY A 13 -22.00 6.43 11.97
N PRO A 14 -22.58 6.87 13.11
CA PRO A 14 -23.47 6.04 13.92
C PRO A 14 -24.91 6.06 13.39
N PHE A 15 -25.55 4.89 13.41
CA PHE A 15 -26.97 4.61 13.08
C PHE A 15 -27.39 4.77 11.61
N PHE A 16 -27.83 3.68 10.96
CA PHE A 16 -29.11 3.57 10.23
C PHE A 16 -29.43 2.09 9.89
N ARG A 17 -30.73 1.83 9.65
CA ARG A 17 -31.44 0.54 9.59
C ARG A 17 -30.98 -0.38 8.45
N LEU A 18 -31.19 -1.68 8.67
CA LEU A 18 -31.28 -2.72 7.63
C LEU A 18 -32.26 -2.28 6.54
N GLU A 19 -31.82 -2.38 5.28
CA GLU A 19 -32.51 -2.10 4.00
C GLU A 19 -32.03 -0.83 3.29
N GLU A 20 -30.89 -0.93 2.60
CA GLU A 20 -30.62 -0.32 1.28
C GLU A 20 -29.20 -0.71 0.81
N VAL A 21 -29.12 -1.65 -0.12
CA VAL A 21 -27.86 -2.06 -0.80
C VAL A 21 -27.70 -1.20 -2.06
N PRO A 22 -26.60 -0.46 -2.25
CA PRO A 22 -26.40 0.28 -3.50
C PRO A 22 -26.05 -0.68 -4.65
N PRO A 23 -26.53 -0.41 -5.88
CA PRO A 23 -26.31 -1.29 -7.01
C PRO A 23 -24.91 -1.05 -7.60
N HIS A 24 -24.28 -2.16 -7.98
CA HIS A 24 -23.02 -2.30 -8.74
C HIS A 24 -21.71 -2.41 -7.93
N GLY A 25 -21.19 -3.65 -7.86
CA GLY A 25 -19.79 -3.91 -8.21
C GLY A 25 -18.81 -4.36 -7.13
N TRP A 26 -19.22 -4.53 -5.88
CA TRP A 26 -18.30 -5.03 -4.84
C TRP A 26 -18.26 -6.56 -4.83
N GLN A 27 -17.18 -7.15 -5.35
CA GLN A 27 -16.94 -8.58 -5.21
C GLN A 27 -16.40 -8.88 -3.82
N HIS A 28 -17.21 -9.58 -3.02
CA HIS A 28 -16.79 -10.23 -1.78
C HIS A 28 -15.69 -11.27 -2.08
N ARG A 29 -14.42 -10.94 -1.83
CA ARG A 29 -13.35 -11.96 -1.83
C ARG A 29 -13.12 -12.47 -0.41
N ARG A 30 -13.63 -13.66 -0.12
CA ARG A 30 -13.21 -14.48 1.03
C ARG A 30 -11.72 -14.79 0.88
N PHE A 31 -10.88 -14.32 1.80
CA PHE A 31 -9.49 -14.74 1.88
C PHE A 31 -9.25 -15.62 3.12
N LYS A 32 -8.67 -16.78 2.88
CA LYS A 32 -8.10 -17.65 3.91
C LYS A 32 -6.70 -17.10 4.24
N SER A 33 -6.53 -16.41 5.36
CA SER A 33 -5.22 -16.29 5.99
C SER A 33 -4.92 -17.62 6.68
N ASN A 34 -3.75 -18.22 6.43
CA ASN A 34 -3.30 -19.44 7.11
C ASN A 34 -2.68 -19.12 8.49
N VAL A 35 -3.19 -18.09 9.19
CA VAL A 35 -2.66 -17.65 10.47
C VAL A 35 -3.82 -17.43 11.41
N ASP A 36 -3.96 -18.34 12.38
CA ASP A 36 -4.85 -18.16 13.53
C ASP A 36 -4.24 -17.07 14.43
N ILE A 37 -4.69 -15.83 14.26
CA ILE A 37 -4.35 -14.72 15.16
C ILE A 37 -5.41 -14.70 16.28
N PRO A 38 -5.04 -14.86 17.56
CA PRO A 38 -5.99 -14.79 18.67
C PRO A 38 -6.70 -13.44 18.70
N LEU A 39 -8.02 -13.45 18.91
CA LEU A 39 -8.88 -12.24 18.93
C LEU A 39 -8.42 -11.21 19.98
N GLU A 40 -7.77 -11.67 21.05
CA GLU A 40 -7.28 -10.80 22.11
C GLU A 40 -6.10 -9.92 21.65
N ALA A 41 -5.29 -10.37 20.69
CA ALA A 41 -4.12 -9.65 20.18
C ALA A 41 -4.47 -8.43 19.29
N ILE A 42 -5.75 -8.27 18.91
CA ILE A 42 -6.26 -7.15 18.11
C ILE A 42 -6.60 -5.94 19.02
N ARG A 43 -6.77 -6.17 20.33
CA ARG A 43 -7.27 -5.15 21.26
C ARG A 43 -6.22 -4.17 21.80
N GLU A 44 -4.94 -4.51 21.72
CA GLU A 44 -3.86 -3.72 22.37
C GLU A 44 -2.99 -2.93 21.40
N GLY A 45 -3.44 -2.70 20.16
CA GLY A 45 -2.83 -1.70 19.31
C GLY A 45 -3.01 -0.28 19.89
N PRO A 46 -2.09 0.66 19.65
CA PRO A 46 -2.32 2.07 20.00
C PRO A 46 -3.67 2.52 19.42
N PRO A 47 -4.38 3.46 20.08
CA PRO A 47 -5.66 3.95 19.59
C PRO A 47 -5.52 4.33 18.12
N ARG A 48 -6.36 3.73 17.27
CA ARG A 48 -6.39 4.07 15.85
C ARG A 48 -6.57 5.58 15.76
N PRO A 49 -5.76 6.31 14.98
CA PRO A 49 -6.13 7.67 14.63
C PRO A 49 -7.53 7.59 14.02
N ASP A 50 -8.40 8.55 14.37
CA ASP A 50 -9.70 8.67 13.73
C ASP A 50 -9.51 8.55 12.21
N PRO A 51 -10.36 7.78 11.49
CA PRO A 51 -10.29 7.77 10.05
C PRO A 51 -10.34 9.24 9.62
N PRO A 52 -9.31 9.73 8.92
CA PRO A 52 -9.21 11.14 8.65
C PRO A 52 -10.47 11.57 7.93
N THR A 53 -11.13 12.59 8.47
CA THR A 53 -12.29 13.21 7.83
C THR A 53 -11.87 13.59 6.42
N ILE A 54 -12.55 13.03 5.41
CA ILE A 54 -12.17 13.12 4.01
C ILE A 54 -12.13 14.59 3.58
N GLY A 55 -10.92 15.15 3.56
CA GLY A 55 -10.57 16.22 2.66
C GLY A 55 -9.96 15.57 1.42
N ARG A 56 -10.78 15.09 0.48
CA ARG A 56 -10.37 14.76 -0.89
C ARG A 56 -10.01 16.07 -1.62
N GLY A 57 -8.98 16.74 -1.11
CA GLY A 57 -8.50 18.01 -1.58
C GLY A 57 -7.31 17.82 -2.52
N ILE A 58 -7.02 18.87 -3.27
CA ILE A 58 -5.80 18.96 -4.06
C ILE A 58 -4.64 19.16 -3.08
N VAL A 59 -3.80 18.15 -2.91
CA VAL A 59 -2.58 18.18 -2.10
C VAL A 59 -1.38 18.13 -3.05
N LYS A 60 -0.40 19.00 -2.80
CA LYS A 60 0.85 19.03 -3.54
C LYS A 60 1.94 18.39 -2.70
N GLY A 61 2.66 17.46 -3.31
CA GLY A 61 3.85 16.85 -2.75
C GLY A 61 4.90 16.64 -3.83
N LYS A 62 5.81 15.69 -3.57
CA LYS A 62 6.83 15.27 -4.53
C LYS A 62 7.12 13.79 -4.40
N ILE A 63 7.62 13.19 -5.48
CA ILE A 63 8.24 11.87 -5.45
C ILE A 63 9.63 12.02 -4.84
N THR A 64 9.89 11.39 -3.70
CA THR A 64 11.23 11.40 -3.08
C THR A 64 12.08 10.23 -3.54
N ARG A 65 11.44 9.14 -3.98
CA ARG A 65 12.14 7.97 -4.51
C ARG A 65 11.29 7.21 -5.52
N VAL A 66 11.97 6.71 -6.55
CA VAL A 66 11.46 5.68 -7.45
C VAL A 66 12.30 4.43 -7.23
N SER A 67 11.67 3.29 -7.01
CA SER A 67 12.33 2.03 -6.65
C SER A 67 11.86 0.85 -7.50
N VAL A 68 12.81 -0.01 -7.86
CA VAL A 68 12.55 -1.25 -8.60
C VAL A 68 13.35 -2.40 -7.99
N LYS A 69 12.89 -3.64 -8.19
CA LYS A 69 13.65 -4.86 -7.96
C LYS A 69 13.44 -5.83 -9.12
N PRO A 70 14.48 -6.17 -9.91
CA PRO A 70 14.34 -7.17 -10.97
C PRO A 70 14.09 -8.57 -10.40
N LYS A 71 13.63 -9.50 -11.24
CA LYS A 71 13.55 -10.91 -10.86
C LYS A 71 14.96 -11.50 -10.77
N THR A 72 15.44 -11.74 -9.56
CA THR A 72 16.72 -12.42 -9.32
C THR A 72 16.46 -13.80 -8.72
N ALA A 73 17.11 -14.84 -9.27
CA ALA A 73 16.96 -16.21 -8.80
C ALA A 73 17.41 -16.32 -7.33
N GLY A 74 16.59 -16.95 -6.49
CA GLY A 74 16.86 -17.11 -5.06
C GLY A 74 16.52 -15.90 -4.20
N GLU A 75 16.14 -14.76 -4.81
CA GLU A 75 15.73 -13.57 -4.07
C GLU A 75 14.21 -13.44 -3.96
N ARG A 76 13.77 -12.79 -2.87
CA ARG A 76 12.39 -12.40 -2.63
C ARG A 76 12.18 -10.93 -3.01
N GLY A 77 10.93 -10.50 -3.15
CA GLY A 77 10.56 -9.20 -3.74
C GLY A 77 10.94 -7.93 -2.95
N LEU A 78 11.63 -8.04 -1.81
CA LEU A 78 12.07 -6.90 -0.97
C LEU A 78 13.59 -6.97 -0.71
N PRO A 79 14.24 -5.83 -0.43
CA PRO A 79 13.75 -4.46 -0.64
C PRO A 79 13.82 -4.06 -2.12
N LYS A 80 13.09 -3.02 -2.54
CA LYS A 80 13.29 -2.38 -3.86
C LYS A 80 14.38 -1.30 -3.81
N HIS A 81 15.17 -1.18 -4.86
CA HIS A 81 16.34 -0.32 -4.94
C HIS A 81 16.05 0.97 -5.72
N ALA A 82 16.63 2.08 -5.26
CA ALA A 82 16.46 3.39 -5.89
C ALA A 82 16.96 3.39 -7.34
N VAL A 83 16.22 4.06 -8.22
CA VAL A 83 16.63 4.36 -9.59
C VAL A 83 16.49 5.85 -9.89
N PRO A 84 17.34 6.43 -10.76
CA PRO A 84 17.31 7.86 -11.06
C PRO A 84 16.05 8.29 -11.81
N ARG A 85 15.37 7.35 -12.48
CA ARG A 85 14.06 7.49 -13.13
C ARG A 85 13.57 6.09 -13.51
N ALA A 86 12.27 5.95 -13.72
CA ALA A 86 11.71 4.73 -14.31
C ALA A 86 10.54 5.03 -15.24
N ARG A 87 10.40 4.18 -16.26
CA ARG A 87 9.22 4.18 -17.12
C ARG A 87 8.10 3.40 -16.42
N VAL A 88 6.93 4.01 -16.36
CA VAL A 88 5.72 3.46 -15.74
C VAL A 88 4.74 3.11 -16.86
N THR A 89 4.27 1.87 -16.85
CA THR A 89 3.36 1.29 -17.86
C THR A 89 2.11 0.74 -17.19
N ALA A 90 1.08 0.42 -17.97
CA ALA A 90 -0.11 -0.30 -17.47
C ALA A 90 0.24 -1.60 -16.72
N ALA A 91 1.38 -2.23 -17.05
CA ALA A 91 1.85 -3.45 -16.39
C ALA A 91 2.76 -3.19 -15.15
N GLY A 92 2.97 -1.93 -14.75
CA GLY A 92 3.82 -1.53 -13.63
C GLY A 92 5.11 -0.81 -14.07
N VAL A 93 6.08 -0.73 -13.17
CA VAL A 93 7.37 -0.07 -13.42
C VAL A 93 8.31 -0.98 -14.22
N GLU A 94 8.91 -0.45 -15.29
CA GLU A 94 9.92 -1.19 -16.05
C GLU A 94 11.13 -1.53 -15.18
N GLY A 95 11.65 -2.75 -15.34
CA GLY A 95 12.74 -3.28 -14.51
C GLY A 95 12.29 -3.78 -13.13
N ASP A 96 11.01 -3.64 -12.79
CA ASP A 96 10.45 -4.13 -11.55
C ASP A 96 9.74 -5.49 -11.70
N TYR A 97 9.94 -6.37 -10.72
CA TYR A 97 9.26 -7.65 -10.62
C TYR A 97 8.58 -7.81 -9.27
N ASN A 98 7.30 -8.16 -9.29
CA ASN A 98 6.52 -8.49 -8.10
C ASN A 98 5.93 -9.90 -8.28
N THR A 99 6.47 -10.87 -7.55
CA THR A 99 6.07 -12.28 -7.63
C THR A 99 4.58 -12.48 -7.35
N TYR A 100 4.02 -11.79 -6.36
CA TYR A 100 2.59 -11.92 -6.03
C TYR A 100 1.74 -11.43 -7.21
N ARG A 101 2.02 -10.22 -7.71
CA ARG A 101 1.32 -9.65 -8.85
C ARG A 101 1.41 -10.54 -10.07
N THR A 102 2.62 -10.97 -10.44
CA THR A 102 2.84 -11.74 -11.67
C THR A 102 2.35 -13.18 -11.58
N GLU A 103 2.63 -13.88 -10.47
CA GLU A 103 2.42 -15.34 -10.40
C GLU A 103 1.14 -15.74 -9.66
N LYS A 104 0.56 -14.87 -8.82
CA LYS A 104 -0.64 -15.21 -8.00
C LYS A 104 -1.92 -14.55 -8.48
N VAL A 105 -1.84 -13.34 -9.01
CA VAL A 105 -3.01 -12.58 -9.47
C VAL A 105 -2.97 -12.24 -10.97
N GLY A 106 -2.08 -12.89 -11.73
CA GLY A 106 -2.11 -12.84 -13.20
C GLY A 106 -1.77 -11.48 -13.80
N GLY A 107 -0.96 -10.66 -13.13
CA GLY A 107 -0.55 -9.35 -13.63
C GLY A 107 -1.62 -8.26 -13.48
N ASP A 108 -2.51 -8.39 -12.50
CA ASP A 108 -3.60 -7.44 -12.24
C ASP A 108 -3.14 -5.97 -12.30
N PRO A 109 -3.68 -5.15 -13.22
CA PRO A 109 -3.30 -3.75 -13.40
C PRO A 109 -3.61 -2.88 -12.17
N ASP A 110 -4.52 -3.32 -11.29
CA ASP A 110 -4.84 -2.61 -10.06
C ASP A 110 -3.72 -2.69 -9.03
N LEU A 111 -2.72 -3.56 -9.22
CA LEU A 111 -1.54 -3.67 -8.37
C LEU A 111 -0.26 -3.18 -9.05
N ALA A 112 -0.37 -2.42 -10.15
CA ALA A 112 0.75 -2.03 -11.00
C ALA A 112 1.86 -1.29 -10.25
N ILE A 113 1.49 -0.37 -9.35
CA ILE A 113 2.41 0.47 -8.58
C ILE A 113 2.04 0.39 -7.09
N LEU A 114 3.03 0.16 -6.22
CA LEU A 114 2.85 0.35 -4.78
C LEU A 114 3.42 1.71 -4.35
N VAL A 115 2.62 2.50 -3.63
CA VAL A 115 2.94 3.84 -3.16
C VAL A 115 3.00 3.85 -1.64
N LEU A 116 4.01 4.51 -1.08
CA LEU A 116 4.15 4.78 0.35
C LEU A 116 4.59 6.24 0.57
N THR A 117 4.41 6.75 1.78
CA THR A 117 4.79 8.11 2.15
C THR A 117 5.98 8.12 3.11
N ASP A 118 6.87 9.10 2.97
CA ASP A 118 8.00 9.34 3.88
C ASP A 118 7.50 9.58 5.31
N GLU A 119 6.30 10.16 5.46
CA GLU A 119 5.63 10.36 6.73
C GLU A 119 5.37 9.03 7.46
N VAL A 120 4.88 8.00 6.76
CA VAL A 120 4.69 6.67 7.34
C VAL A 120 6.03 6.03 7.70
N ILE A 121 7.03 6.12 6.82
CA ILE A 121 8.38 5.58 7.06
C ILE A 121 9.00 6.22 8.32
N ALA A 122 8.87 7.54 8.45
CA ALA A 122 9.37 8.28 9.60
C ALA A 122 8.64 7.91 10.90
N GLN A 123 7.33 7.65 10.85
CA GLN A 123 6.59 7.18 12.02
C GLN A 123 7.01 5.77 12.43
N LEU A 124 7.14 4.82 11.49
CA LEU A 124 7.63 3.47 11.77
C LEU A 124 9.03 3.50 12.39
N SER A 125 9.91 4.37 11.88
CA SER A 125 11.24 4.62 12.45
C SER A 125 11.18 5.11 13.89
N LYS A 126 10.28 6.03 14.22
CA LYS A 126 10.06 6.51 15.60
C LYS A 126 9.51 5.42 16.54
N GLU A 127 8.77 4.45 15.99
CA GLU A 127 8.24 3.29 16.70
C GLU A 127 9.28 2.17 16.89
N GLY A 128 10.55 2.39 16.49
CA GLY A 128 11.63 1.41 16.66
C GLY A 128 11.79 0.42 15.51
N TRP A 129 11.12 0.67 14.37
CA TRP A 129 11.30 -0.09 13.14
C TRP A 129 12.13 0.74 12.16
N PRO A 130 13.42 0.44 11.93
CA PRO A 130 14.30 1.25 11.09
C PRO A 130 14.01 1.04 9.59
N VAL A 131 12.75 1.27 9.19
CA VAL A 131 12.25 1.15 7.83
C VAL A 131 12.89 2.23 6.99
N ALA A 132 13.51 1.83 5.88
CA ALA A 132 14.01 2.73 4.86
C ALA A 132 13.11 2.70 3.62
N PRO A 133 13.12 3.76 2.79
CA PRO A 133 12.44 3.72 1.50
C PRO A 133 12.88 2.51 0.66
N GLY A 134 11.91 1.81 0.08
CA GLY A 134 12.03 0.58 -0.69
C GLY A 134 11.88 -0.70 0.13
N ASP A 135 11.97 -0.64 1.47
CA ASP A 135 11.94 -1.84 2.32
C ASP A 135 10.59 -2.56 2.27
N LEU A 136 9.50 -1.80 2.22
CA LEU A 136 8.15 -2.35 2.17
C LEU A 136 7.72 -2.77 0.76
N GLY A 137 8.60 -2.57 -0.22
CA GLY A 137 8.43 -2.98 -1.60
C GLY A 137 7.66 -1.97 -2.43
N GLU A 138 7.55 -0.73 -1.95
CA GLU A 138 6.95 0.35 -2.71
C GLU A 138 7.80 0.74 -3.91
N ASN A 139 7.13 1.06 -5.00
CA ASN A 139 7.76 1.60 -6.19
C ASN A 139 7.95 3.11 -6.09
N LEU A 140 7.02 3.81 -5.42
CA LEU A 140 7.07 5.25 -5.23
C LEU A 140 7.03 5.58 -3.75
N THR A 141 7.99 6.39 -3.31
CA THR A 141 7.94 7.06 -2.00
C THR A 141 7.61 8.53 -2.24
N LEU A 142 6.60 9.03 -1.55
CA LEU A 142 6.11 10.40 -1.67
C LEU A 142 6.39 11.20 -0.39
N ALA A 143 6.55 12.52 -0.52
CA ALA A 143 6.57 13.43 0.62
C ALA A 143 5.60 14.59 0.41
N GLY A 144 5.03 15.09 1.51
CA GLY A 144 4.04 16.17 1.50
C GLY A 144 2.64 15.72 1.08
N VAL A 145 2.42 14.41 0.93
CA VAL A 145 1.10 13.80 0.68
C VAL A 145 0.74 12.98 1.92
N PRO A 146 -0.16 13.44 2.79
CA PRO A 146 -0.54 12.67 3.96
C PRO A 146 -1.36 11.45 3.53
N GLU A 147 -1.27 10.36 4.29
CA GLU A 147 -2.07 9.14 4.05
C GLU A 147 -3.57 9.43 3.96
N SER A 148 -4.07 10.44 4.67
CA SER A 148 -5.47 10.88 4.61
C SER A 148 -5.92 11.40 3.26
N ALA A 149 -4.98 11.82 2.40
CA ALA A 149 -5.25 12.26 1.04
C ALA A 149 -5.28 11.08 0.04
N LEU A 150 -4.85 9.89 0.47
CA LEU A 150 -4.79 8.69 -0.35
C LEU A 150 -5.99 7.79 -0.03
N GLY A 151 -6.60 7.23 -1.08
CA GLY A 151 -7.71 6.31 -0.98
C GLY A 151 -8.26 5.95 -2.35
N PRO A 152 -9.08 4.90 -2.48
CA PRO A 152 -9.57 4.44 -3.77
C PRO A 152 -10.24 5.57 -4.59
N GLY A 153 -9.83 5.68 -5.85
CA GLY A 153 -10.28 6.70 -6.80
C GLY A 153 -9.44 7.99 -6.78
N THR A 154 -8.63 8.24 -5.74
CA THR A 154 -7.71 9.38 -5.75
C THR A 154 -6.72 9.22 -6.90
N ARG A 155 -6.57 10.26 -7.72
CA ARG A 155 -5.57 10.30 -8.78
C ARG A 155 -4.31 11.01 -8.33
N LEU A 156 -3.16 10.48 -8.70
CA LEU A 156 -1.85 11.08 -8.50
C LEU A 156 -1.32 11.52 -9.86
N VAL A 157 -1.13 12.83 -10.03
CA VAL A 157 -0.68 13.42 -11.30
C VAL A 157 0.74 13.96 -11.14
N SER A 158 1.64 13.52 -12.02
CA SER A 158 3.04 13.97 -12.07
C SER A 158 3.48 14.06 -13.53
N GLY A 159 3.66 15.29 -14.03
CA GLY A 159 3.94 15.52 -15.45
C GLY A 159 2.83 14.95 -16.34
N THR A 160 3.19 14.03 -17.23
CA THR A 160 2.22 13.32 -18.10
C THR A 160 1.67 12.05 -17.45
N VAL A 161 2.26 11.58 -16.35
CA VAL A 161 1.87 10.32 -15.70
C VAL A 161 0.67 10.59 -14.80
N THR A 162 -0.35 9.76 -14.95
CA THR A 162 -1.51 9.74 -14.05
C THR A 162 -1.67 8.33 -13.50
N LEU A 163 -1.66 8.23 -12.17
CA LEU A 163 -1.98 7.02 -11.43
C LEU A 163 -3.33 7.19 -10.74
N GLU A 164 -4.04 6.11 -10.48
CA GLU A 164 -5.24 6.10 -9.64
C GLU A 164 -5.08 5.07 -8.55
N ILE A 165 -5.24 5.50 -7.29
CA ILE A 165 -5.23 4.60 -6.14
C ILE A 165 -6.39 3.60 -6.29
N SER A 166 -6.07 2.32 -6.25
CA SER A 166 -7.03 1.23 -6.47
C SER A 166 -7.50 0.63 -5.15
N GLN A 167 -6.57 0.25 -4.27
CA GLN A 167 -6.84 -0.41 -2.99
C GLN A 167 -5.66 -0.25 -2.03
N ALA A 168 -5.93 -0.44 -0.73
CA ALA A 168 -4.87 -0.51 0.27
C ALA A 168 -3.98 -1.75 0.03
N CYS A 169 -2.69 -1.62 0.33
CA CYS A 169 -1.79 -2.76 0.37
C CYS A 169 -1.91 -3.46 1.72
N GLU A 170 -2.28 -4.73 1.74
CA GLU A 170 -2.32 -5.50 2.98
C GLU A 170 -0.90 -5.94 3.40
N PRO A 171 -0.57 -5.89 4.70
CA PRO A 171 0.69 -6.43 5.18
C PRO A 171 0.75 -7.94 4.97
N CYS A 172 1.94 -8.44 4.62
CA CYS A 172 2.16 -9.86 4.38
C CYS A 172 3.37 -10.33 5.18
N THR A 173 3.44 -11.64 5.44
CA THR A 173 4.50 -12.25 6.24
C THR A 173 5.87 -12.19 5.57
N GLU A 174 5.94 -11.88 4.28
CA GLU A 174 7.17 -11.70 3.50
C GLU A 174 8.13 -10.67 4.10
N THR A 175 7.63 -9.72 4.89
CA THR A 175 8.45 -8.69 5.57
C THR A 175 9.47 -9.27 6.55
N HIS A 176 9.34 -10.54 6.97
CA HIS A 176 10.32 -11.23 7.81
C HIS A 176 11.74 -11.32 7.19
N ILE A 177 11.85 -11.15 5.86
CA ILE A 177 13.15 -11.16 5.16
C ILE A 177 13.96 -9.88 5.40
N LEU A 178 13.32 -8.83 5.94
CA LEU A 178 14.02 -7.60 6.31
C LEU A 178 14.89 -7.89 7.54
N PRO A 179 16.17 -7.45 7.52
CA PRO A 179 17.16 -7.86 8.52
C PRO A 179 16.82 -7.43 9.96
N TYR A 180 16.05 -6.34 10.12
CA TYR A 180 15.61 -5.83 11.42
C TYR A 180 14.29 -6.43 11.92
N VAL A 181 13.61 -7.24 11.08
CA VAL A 181 12.35 -7.92 11.44
C VAL A 181 12.63 -9.37 11.82
N GLY A 182 13.20 -10.15 10.90
CA GLY A 182 13.40 -11.59 11.10
C GLY A 182 12.09 -12.36 11.33
N LYS A 183 12.19 -13.67 11.56
CA LYS A 183 10.99 -14.50 11.82
C LYS A 183 10.32 -14.18 13.15
N GLU A 184 11.10 -13.82 14.16
CA GLU A 184 10.65 -13.60 15.53
C GLU A 184 9.74 -12.37 15.65
N ARG A 185 10.13 -11.26 15.02
CA ARG A 185 9.38 -10.00 15.10
C ARG A 185 8.37 -9.82 13.97
N ALA A 186 8.29 -10.78 13.02
CA ALA A 186 7.38 -10.70 11.88
C ALA A 186 5.89 -10.54 12.29
N PRO A 187 5.35 -11.28 13.29
CA PRO A 187 3.96 -11.09 13.70
C PRO A 187 3.69 -9.69 14.26
N GLU A 188 4.63 -9.15 15.03
CA GLU A 188 4.55 -7.80 15.57
C GLU A 188 4.60 -6.76 14.46
N PHE A 189 5.56 -6.87 13.55
CA PHE A 189 5.72 -5.94 12.44
C PHE A 189 4.52 -5.96 11.49
N VAL A 190 3.96 -7.13 11.20
CA VAL A 190 2.73 -7.26 10.40
C VAL A 190 1.57 -6.52 11.08
N ARG A 191 1.42 -6.62 12.41
CA ARG A 191 0.40 -5.86 13.15
C ARG A 191 0.66 -4.36 13.07
N THR A 192 1.90 -3.91 13.23
CA THR A 192 2.29 -2.50 13.14
C THR A 192 1.98 -1.89 11.76
N LEU A 193 2.11 -2.69 10.70
CA LEU A 193 1.87 -2.26 9.32
C LEU A 193 0.39 -2.24 8.90
N LEU A 194 -0.55 -2.70 9.74
CA LEU A 194 -1.98 -2.68 9.42
C LEU A 194 -2.44 -1.24 9.11
N GLY A 195 -2.99 -1.03 7.91
CA GLY A 195 -3.40 0.29 7.43
C GLY A 195 -2.26 1.25 7.09
N ARG A 196 -1.00 0.79 7.12
CA ARG A 196 0.21 1.61 6.94
C ARG A 196 1.23 1.00 5.97
N ARG A 197 0.83 -0.04 5.24
CA ARG A 197 1.70 -0.71 4.25
C ARG A 197 1.73 0.02 2.89
N GLY A 198 0.89 1.03 2.72
CA GLY A 198 0.79 1.85 1.52
C GLY A 198 -0.41 1.49 0.65
N TRP A 199 -0.42 2.03 -0.56
CA TRP A 199 -1.54 1.96 -1.48
C TRP A 199 -1.11 1.41 -2.84
N TYR A 200 -1.88 0.49 -3.38
CA TYR A 200 -1.74 0.12 -4.78
C TYR A 200 -2.39 1.18 -5.68
N ALA A 201 -1.81 1.35 -6.86
CA ALA A 201 -2.32 2.22 -7.89
C ALA A 201 -2.24 1.56 -9.27
N ARG A 202 -3.27 1.79 -10.08
CA ARG A 202 -3.26 1.50 -11.53
C ARG A 202 -2.73 2.70 -12.29
N VAL A 203 -2.16 2.44 -13.46
CA VAL A 203 -1.63 3.48 -14.35
C VAL A 203 -2.70 3.86 -15.36
N LEU A 204 -3.15 5.12 -15.32
CA LEU A 204 -4.11 5.67 -16.28
C LEU A 204 -3.41 6.31 -17.48
N THR A 205 -2.24 6.90 -17.26
CA THR A 205 -1.41 7.47 -18.32
C THR A 205 0.05 7.12 -18.05
N GLU A 206 0.65 6.41 -19.01
CA GLU A 206 2.04 5.97 -18.94
C GLU A 206 3.02 7.13 -19.10
N GLY A 207 4.27 6.92 -18.69
CA GLY A 207 5.32 7.92 -18.85
C GLY A 207 6.54 7.61 -18.01
N ILE A 208 7.31 8.65 -17.67
CA ILE A 208 8.53 8.52 -16.88
C ILE A 208 8.35 9.32 -15.61
N LEU A 209 8.72 8.71 -14.48
CA LEU A 209 8.80 9.35 -13.18
C LEU A 209 10.25 9.36 -12.69
N ALA A 210 10.63 10.41 -11.98
CA ALA A 210 11.93 10.56 -11.34
C ALA A 210 11.79 11.11 -9.91
N PRO A 211 12.74 10.82 -9.02
CA PRO A 211 12.86 11.54 -7.76
C PRO A 211 12.95 13.06 -8.00
N GLY A 212 12.23 13.83 -7.19
CA GLY A 212 12.10 15.28 -7.30
C GLY A 212 10.88 15.76 -8.09
N ASP A 213 10.24 14.88 -8.86
CA ASP A 213 9.05 15.25 -9.63
C ASP A 213 7.91 15.71 -8.71
N PRO A 214 7.23 16.83 -9.04
CA PRO A 214 6.07 17.27 -8.29
C PRO A 214 4.91 16.29 -8.50
N ILE A 215 4.18 15.98 -7.44
CA ILE A 215 2.98 15.14 -7.51
C ILE A 215 1.80 15.86 -6.89
N VAL A 216 0.63 15.71 -7.51
CA VAL A 216 -0.61 16.35 -7.05
C VAL A 216 -1.72 15.32 -6.92
N THR A 217 -2.43 15.33 -5.80
CA THR A 217 -3.64 14.52 -5.63
C THR A 217 -4.83 15.20 -6.30
N MET A 218 -5.68 14.42 -6.93
CA MET A 218 -6.92 14.84 -7.56
C MET A 218 -8.06 13.91 -7.09
N PRO A 219 -9.23 14.46 -6.73
CA PRO A 219 -10.38 13.67 -6.29
C PRO A 219 -11.03 12.82 -7.39
#